data_AF-A0A5B1RCX8-F1
#
_entry.id   AF-A0A5B1RCX8-F1
#
_cell.length_a   1.000
_cell.length_b   1.000
_cell.length_c   1.000
_cell.angle_alpha   90.00
_cell.angle_beta   90.00
_cell.angle_gamma   90.00
#
_symmetry.space_group_name_H-M   'P 1'
#
loop_
_entity.id
_entity.type
_entity.pdbx_description
1 polymer ?
#
loop_
_entity_poly.entity_id
_entity_poly.type
_entity_poly.pdbx_seq_one_letter_code
_entity_poly.pdbx_strand_id
1 'polypeptide(L)'
;RYQVLKKEHLQVKTFTIDPKVIGQRNTNLPWFWQLGVGETGEANTYMNDFYRVQWLRAKARRDRWLEEHVRVLTEMNAFVLYCEYHAGAWDAESAQKRGHAVYAARRVALWREMGEQALDTFKAI
;
A
#
# COMPACT_ATOMS: atom_id res chain seq x y z
N ARG A 1 4.57 35.46 -9.17
CA ARG A 1 3.91 35.49 -10.50
C ARG A 1 2.48 34.96 -10.29
N TYR A 2 1.45 35.77 -10.54
CA TYR A 2 0.06 35.39 -10.27
C TYR A 2 -0.44 34.35 -11.29
N GLN A 3 -1.27 33.40 -10.86
CA GLN A 3 -1.93 32.43 -11.76
C GLN A 3 -3.36 32.89 -12.07
N VAL A 4 -3.99 32.35 -13.12
CA VAL A 4 -5.38 32.69 -13.45
C VAL A 4 -6.32 32.13 -12.39
N LEU A 5 -7.18 32.99 -11.85
CA LEU A 5 -8.20 32.60 -10.88
C LEU A 5 -9.38 31.93 -11.60
N LYS A 6 -9.60 30.65 -11.34
CA LYS A 6 -10.72 29.88 -11.87
C LYS A 6 -11.80 29.71 -10.80
N LYS A 7 -13.05 29.50 -11.22
CA LYS A 7 -14.20 29.30 -10.31
C LYS A 7 -14.01 28.12 -9.35
N GLU A 8 -13.29 27.09 -9.79
CA GLU A 8 -12.90 25.92 -9.00
C GLU A 8 -11.99 26.28 -7.80
N HIS A 9 -11.20 27.35 -7.89
CA HIS A 9 -10.35 27.85 -6.79
C HIS A 9 -11.14 28.63 -5.74
N LEU A 10 -12.30 29.17 -6.10
CA LEU A 10 -13.17 29.98 -5.24
C LEU A 10 -14.18 29.15 -4.46
N GLN A 11 -14.16 27.83 -4.62
CA GLN A 11 -14.98 26.96 -3.79
C GLN A 11 -14.44 27.02 -2.36
N VAL A 12 -15.26 27.61 -1.49
CA VAL A 12 -14.99 27.64 -0.06
C VAL A 12 -15.06 26.21 0.45
N LYS A 13 -13.89 25.61 0.58
CA LYS A 13 -13.68 24.39 1.31
C LYS A 13 -13.60 24.77 2.79
N THR A 14 -14.73 25.18 3.37
CA THR A 14 -14.90 25.66 4.77
C THR A 14 -14.64 24.60 5.82
N PHE A 15 -14.10 23.45 5.43
CA PHE A 15 -13.64 22.51 6.41
C PHE A 15 -12.39 23.10 7.08
N THR A 16 -12.53 23.47 8.34
CA THR A 16 -11.46 23.29 9.30
C THR A 16 -10.81 21.95 8.98
N ILE A 17 -9.49 21.94 8.79
CA ILE A 17 -8.73 20.71 8.55
C ILE A 17 -8.73 19.95 9.87
N ASP A 18 -9.88 19.39 10.19
CA ASP A 18 -10.09 18.52 11.31
C ASP A 18 -9.50 17.17 10.90
N PRO A 19 -8.46 16.68 11.60
CA PRO A 19 -7.89 15.37 11.35
C PRO A 19 -8.92 14.24 11.36
N LYS A 20 -10.11 14.47 11.95
CA LYS A 20 -11.20 13.51 12.08
C LYS A 20 -12.09 13.40 10.83
N VAL A 21 -12.00 14.33 9.88
CA VAL A 21 -12.87 14.31 8.67
C VAL A 21 -12.25 13.45 7.57
N ILE A 22 -12.92 12.33 7.28
CA ILE A 22 -12.52 11.36 6.24
C ILE A 22 -12.79 11.95 4.84
N GLY A 23 -11.91 11.72 3.88
CA GLY A 23 -12.08 12.17 2.49
C GLY A 23 -11.29 13.43 2.08
N GLN A 24 -10.63 14.11 3.03
CA GLN A 24 -9.76 15.27 2.75
C GLN A 24 -8.33 14.90 2.28
N ARG A 25 -8.08 13.61 2.01
CA ARG A 25 -6.73 13.05 1.79
C ARG A 25 -5.97 13.61 0.59
N ASN A 26 -6.67 14.19 -0.40
CA ASN A 26 -6.09 14.67 -1.67
C ASN A 26 -6.45 16.13 -1.99
N THR A 27 -6.98 16.91 -1.04
CA THR A 27 -7.35 18.30 -1.32
C THR A 27 -6.13 19.21 -1.23
N ASN A 28 -5.67 19.72 -2.38
CA ASN A 28 -4.71 20.82 -2.42
C ASN A 28 -5.43 22.16 -2.21
N LEU A 29 -4.81 23.07 -1.45
CA LEU A 29 -5.31 24.45 -1.34
C LEU A 29 -5.07 25.19 -2.68
N PRO A 30 -5.99 26.10 -3.06
CA PRO A 30 -5.74 27.04 -4.15
C PRO A 30 -4.45 27.84 -3.97
N TRP A 31 -3.77 28.12 -5.09
CA TRP A 31 -2.47 28.81 -5.12
C TRP A 31 -2.48 30.19 -4.44
N PHE A 32 -3.63 30.87 -4.39
CA PHE A 32 -3.72 32.22 -3.81
C PHE A 32 -3.67 32.23 -2.28
N TRP A 33 -3.98 31.13 -1.60
CA TRP A 33 -3.76 30.97 -0.15
C TRP A 33 -2.27 30.85 0.21
N GLN A 34 -1.40 30.70 -0.79
CA GLN A 34 0.04 30.65 -0.61
C GLN A 34 0.70 32.03 -0.83
N LEU A 35 -0.08 33.05 -1.24
CA LEU A 35 0.39 34.42 -1.37
C LEU A 35 0.43 35.10 0.02
N GLY A 36 1.54 35.73 0.37
CA GLY A 36 1.65 36.53 1.61
C GLY A 36 2.07 35.76 2.88
N VAL A 37 2.45 34.48 2.77
CA VAL A 37 2.89 33.62 3.90
C VAL A 37 4.13 34.16 4.65
N GLY A 38 4.77 35.22 4.16
CA GLY A 38 5.91 35.89 4.82
C GLY A 38 5.65 37.30 5.40
N GLU A 39 4.49 37.93 5.14
CA GLU A 39 4.29 39.36 5.46
C GLU A 39 3.50 39.62 6.75
N THR A 40 2.75 38.63 7.24
CA THR A 40 1.99 38.71 8.52
C THR A 40 2.25 37.48 9.38
N GLY A 41 2.71 37.69 10.63
CA GLY A 41 3.22 36.64 11.52
C GLY A 41 2.24 35.51 11.86
N GLU A 42 0.92 35.75 11.89
CA GLU A 42 -0.08 34.73 12.24
C GLU A 42 -0.47 33.82 11.06
N ALA A 43 -0.58 34.37 9.84
CA ALA A 43 -0.87 33.59 8.62
C ALA A 43 0.27 32.61 8.28
N ASN A 44 1.50 32.95 8.69
CA ASN A 44 2.68 32.12 8.51
C ASN A 44 2.60 30.82 9.33
N THR A 45 2.15 30.87 10.59
CA THR A 45 2.09 29.69 11.48
C THR A 45 1.05 28.67 11.00
N TYR A 46 -0.17 29.11 10.67
CA TYR A 46 -1.22 28.23 10.15
C TYR A 46 -0.79 27.50 8.86
N MET A 47 -0.16 28.23 7.93
CA MET A 47 0.24 27.64 6.65
C MET A 47 1.44 26.71 6.81
N ASN A 48 2.37 26.99 7.73
CA ASN A 48 3.45 26.07 8.09
C ASN A 48 2.91 24.77 8.69
N ASP A 49 1.94 24.85 9.60
CA ASP A 49 1.33 23.67 10.22
C ASP A 49 0.56 22.83 9.19
N PHE A 50 -0.13 23.49 8.26
CA PHE A 50 -0.74 22.81 7.11
C PHE A 50 0.30 21.98 6.34
N TYR A 51 1.40 22.60 5.89
CA TYR A 51 2.43 21.90 5.13
C TYR A 51 3.10 20.78 5.91
N ARG A 52 3.38 20.99 7.21
CA ARG A 52 3.93 19.97 8.10
C ARG A 52 3.02 18.74 8.20
N VAL A 53 1.72 18.96 8.40
CA VAL A 53 0.73 17.86 8.47
C VAL A 53 0.64 17.12 7.15
N GLN A 54 0.60 17.84 6.02
CA GLN A 54 0.55 17.18 4.71
C GLN A 54 1.84 16.40 4.40
N TRP A 55 3.00 16.94 4.75
CA TRP A 55 4.27 16.23 4.64
C TRP A 55 4.32 14.98 5.52
N LEU A 56 3.92 15.07 6.79
CA LEU A 56 3.85 13.93 7.70
C LEU A 56 2.93 12.83 7.16
N ARG A 57 1.78 13.20 6.61
CA ARG A 57 0.84 12.25 5.98
C ARG A 57 1.44 11.60 4.72
N ALA A 58 2.12 12.37 3.87
CA ALA A 58 2.79 11.85 2.69
C ALA A 58 3.92 10.89 3.06
N LYS A 59 4.73 11.26 4.06
CA LYS A 59 5.79 10.42 4.63
C LYS A 59 5.20 9.13 5.20
N ALA A 60 4.17 9.20 6.04
CA ALA A 60 3.55 8.02 6.62
C ALA A 60 2.96 7.06 5.57
N ARG A 61 2.43 7.58 4.44
CA ARG A 61 2.00 6.73 3.31
C ARG A 61 3.18 6.02 2.66
N ARG A 62 4.24 6.77 2.36
CA ARG A 62 5.47 6.20 1.78
C ARG A 62 6.04 5.12 2.69
N ASP A 63 6.15 5.41 3.98
CA ASP A 63 6.71 4.49 4.97
C ASP A 63 5.83 3.23 5.09
N ARG A 64 4.49 3.36 5.13
CA ARG A 64 3.58 2.21 5.06
C ARG A 64 3.76 1.39 3.79
N TRP A 65 3.87 2.01 2.61
CA TRP A 65 4.05 1.27 1.36
C TRP A 65 5.38 0.51 1.34
N LEU A 66 6.44 1.08 1.92
CA LEU A 66 7.72 0.39 2.08
C LEU A 66 7.59 -0.81 3.02
N GLU A 67 6.90 -0.65 4.15
CA GLU A 67 6.61 -1.75 5.07
C GLU A 67 5.77 -2.85 4.43
N GLU A 68 4.71 -2.48 3.72
CA GLU A 68 3.83 -3.43 3.01
C GLU A 68 4.60 -4.17 1.92
N HIS A 69 5.46 -3.50 1.17
CA HIS A 69 6.31 -4.15 0.17
C HIS A 69 7.21 -5.23 0.79
N VAL A 70 7.92 -4.89 1.88
CA VAL A 70 8.77 -5.86 2.59
C VAL A 70 7.92 -7.00 3.15
N ARG A 71 6.77 -6.68 3.76
CA ARG A 71 5.86 -7.69 4.34
C ARG A 71 5.37 -8.67 3.29
N VAL A 72 4.86 -8.19 2.15
CA VAL A 72 4.35 -9.06 1.08
C VAL A 72 5.46 -9.99 0.59
N LEU A 73 6.68 -9.50 0.35
CA LEU A 73 7.79 -10.35 -0.05
C LEU A 73 8.12 -11.43 0.99
N THR A 74 8.13 -11.06 2.28
CA THR A 74 8.37 -12.04 3.36
C THR A 74 7.26 -13.07 3.49
N GLU A 75 5.99 -12.65 3.34
CA GLU A 75 4.83 -13.53 3.39
C GLU A 75 4.80 -14.48 2.19
N MET A 76 5.15 -14.01 0.99
CA MET A 76 5.23 -14.85 -0.21
C MET A 76 6.36 -15.88 -0.12
N ASN A 77 7.52 -15.50 0.44
CA ASN A 77 8.57 -16.48 0.75
C ASN A 77 8.10 -17.55 1.75
N ALA A 78 7.37 -17.14 2.80
CA ALA A 78 6.79 -18.09 3.74
C ALA A 78 5.73 -18.99 3.09
N PHE A 79 4.95 -18.47 2.14
CA PHE A 79 3.97 -19.23 1.36
C PHE A 79 4.63 -20.30 0.48
N VAL A 80 5.78 -20.00 -0.14
CA VAL A 80 6.55 -21.01 -0.90
C VAL A 80 6.95 -22.19 -0.01
N LEU A 81 7.50 -21.91 1.18
CA LEU A 81 7.86 -22.95 2.16
C LEU A 81 6.63 -23.75 2.62
N TYR A 82 5.48 -23.08 2.77
CA TYR A 82 4.22 -23.73 3.10
C TYR A 82 3.74 -24.68 2.00
N CYS A 83 3.86 -24.27 0.73
CA CYS A 83 3.56 -25.13 -0.42
C CYS A 83 4.48 -26.35 -0.46
N GLU A 84 5.78 -26.20 -0.22
CA GLU A 84 6.73 -27.31 -0.14
C GLU A 84 6.39 -28.29 0.98
N TYR A 85 6.05 -27.76 2.17
CA TYR A 85 5.61 -28.57 3.30
C TYR A 85 4.37 -29.41 2.95
N HIS A 86 3.35 -28.80 2.33
CA HIS A 86 2.14 -29.52 1.92
C HIS A 86 2.40 -30.53 0.82
N ALA A 87 3.24 -30.20 -0.16
CA ALA A 87 3.66 -31.14 -1.18
C ALA A 87 4.32 -32.38 -0.54
N GLY A 88 5.22 -32.17 0.43
CA GLY A 88 5.85 -33.26 1.18
C GLY A 88 4.86 -34.09 2.00
N ALA A 89 3.86 -33.46 2.61
CA ALA A 89 2.81 -34.16 3.35
C ALA A 89 1.97 -35.08 2.43
N TRP A 90 1.58 -34.59 1.25
CA TRP A 90 0.85 -35.39 0.26
C TRP A 90 1.71 -36.51 -0.36
N ASP A 91 3.01 -36.28 -0.53
CA ASP A 91 3.97 -37.32 -0.96
C ASP A 91 4.05 -38.45 0.10
N ALA A 92 4.08 -38.09 1.39
CA ALA A 92 4.14 -39.05 2.50
C ALA A 92 2.83 -39.84 2.70
N GLU A 93 1.67 -39.25 2.41
CA GLU A 93 0.36 -39.91 2.50
C GLU A 93 0.00 -40.79 1.29
N SER A 94 0.94 -41.03 0.36
CA SER A 94 0.69 -41.81 -0.85
C SER A 94 0.07 -43.19 -0.54
N ALA A 95 -1.21 -43.33 -0.87
CA ALA A 95 -2.02 -44.46 -0.47
C ALA A 95 -1.76 -45.70 -1.35
N GLN A 96 -1.87 -46.90 -0.75
CA GLN A 96 -1.66 -48.19 -1.42
C GLN A 96 -2.54 -48.44 -2.66
N LYS A 97 -3.73 -47.82 -2.73
CA LYS A 97 -4.63 -47.98 -3.88
C LYS A 97 -4.25 -46.99 -4.99
N ARG A 98 -4.10 -47.52 -6.21
CA ARG A 98 -3.68 -46.78 -7.42
C ARG A 98 -4.41 -45.44 -7.63
N GLY A 99 -5.73 -45.39 -7.42
CA GLY A 99 -6.51 -44.16 -7.61
C GLY A 99 -6.16 -43.05 -6.59
N HIS A 100 -5.96 -43.42 -5.33
CA HIS A 100 -5.56 -42.46 -4.30
C HIS A 100 -4.11 -42.00 -4.49
N ALA A 101 -3.21 -42.89 -4.94
CA ALA A 101 -1.84 -42.52 -5.31
C ALA A 101 -1.80 -41.47 -6.44
N VAL A 102 -2.60 -41.65 -7.49
CA VAL A 102 -2.70 -40.67 -8.60
C VAL A 102 -3.27 -39.33 -8.11
N TYR A 103 -4.26 -39.37 -7.22
CA TYR A 103 -4.82 -38.14 -6.64
C TYR A 103 -3.82 -37.40 -5.76
N ALA A 104 -3.08 -38.11 -4.90
CA ALA A 104 -2.01 -37.53 -4.08
C ALA A 104 -0.92 -36.90 -4.96
N ALA A 105 -0.46 -37.61 -6.00
CA ALA A 105 0.51 -37.08 -6.96
C ALA A 105 0.02 -35.79 -7.65
N ARG A 106 -1.27 -35.72 -8.00
CA ARG A 106 -1.87 -34.49 -8.54
C ARG A 106 -1.85 -33.35 -7.52
N ARG A 107 -2.09 -33.63 -6.24
CA ARG A 107 -2.03 -32.62 -5.16
C ARG A 107 -0.61 -32.10 -4.96
N VAL A 108 0.38 -32.98 -4.99
CA VAL A 108 1.80 -32.61 -4.93
C VAL A 108 2.16 -31.67 -6.08
N ALA A 109 1.80 -32.04 -7.31
CA ALA A 109 2.05 -31.20 -8.48
C ALA A 109 1.41 -29.81 -8.36
N LEU A 110 0.14 -29.75 -7.91
CA LEU A 110 -0.57 -28.49 -7.68
C LEU A 110 0.13 -27.60 -6.64
N TRP A 111 0.56 -28.17 -5.52
CA TRP A 111 1.25 -27.39 -4.48
C TRP A 111 2.60 -26.86 -4.96
N ARG A 112 3.36 -27.69 -5.68
CA ARG A 112 4.64 -27.27 -6.27
C ARG A 112 4.46 -26.16 -7.31
N GLU A 113 3.46 -26.30 -8.20
CA GLU A 113 3.14 -25.28 -9.20
C GLU A 113 2.75 -23.95 -8.54
N MET A 114 1.92 -23.97 -7.48
CA MET A 114 1.56 -22.76 -6.74
C MET A 114 2.79 -22.10 -6.09
N GLY A 115 3.68 -22.90 -5.52
CA GLY A 115 4.94 -22.42 -4.95
C GLY A 115 5.85 -21.79 -6.00
N GLU A 116 6.01 -22.44 -7.16
CA GLU A 116 6.78 -21.93 -8.29
C GLU A 116 6.20 -20.61 -8.83
N GLN A 117 4.88 -20.53 -9.01
CA GLN A 117 4.22 -19.29 -9.47
C GLN A 117 4.42 -18.14 -8.48
N ALA A 118 4.24 -18.38 -7.18
CA ALA A 118 4.49 -17.36 -6.16
C ALA A 118 5.97 -16.95 -6.18
N LEU A 119 6.87 -17.92 -6.28
CA LEU A 119 8.29 -17.67 -6.34
C LEU A 119 8.65 -16.84 -7.59
N ASP A 120 8.14 -17.15 -8.77
CA ASP A 120 8.44 -16.40 -9.99
C ASP A 120 7.79 -15.01 -10.03
N THR A 121 6.60 -14.86 -9.45
CA THR A 121 5.89 -13.56 -9.40
C THR A 121 6.54 -12.60 -8.40
N PHE A 122 7.12 -13.14 -7.32
CA PHE A 122 7.67 -12.35 -6.21
C PHE A 122 9.20 -12.44 -6.08
N LYS A 123 9.90 -13.23 -6.92
CA LYS A 123 11.36 -13.18 -7.12
C LYS A 123 11.71 -11.89 -7.86
N ALA A 124 12.02 -10.86 -7.07
CA ALA A 124 12.66 -9.61 -7.49
C ALA A 124 11.80 -8.61 -8.28
N ILE A 125 11.50 -7.49 -7.60
CA ILE A 125 11.92 -6.17 -8.08
C ILE A 125 13.34 -5.94 -7.57
#